data_AF-X1H0L2-F1
#
_entry.id   AF-X1H0L2-F1
#
_cell.length_a   1.000
_cell.length_b   1.000
_cell.length_c   1.000
_cell.angle_alpha   90.00
_cell.angle_beta   90.00
_cell.angle_gamma   90.00
#
_symmetry.space_group_name_H-M   'P 1'
#
loop_
_entity.id
_entity.type
_entity.pdbx_description
1 polymer ?
#
loop_
_entity_poly.entity_id
_entity_poly.type
_entity_poly.pdbx_seq_one_letter_code
_entity_poly.pdbx_strand_id
1 'polypeptide(L)'
;MQRYVDQEIIPGVSWAVLRGRDVVDQRCVGFADREAKTALRPDHIFRAFSNTKIFVTSAIMLLVEEGRIGLDEPIEKVLPQLGNRKVLKQGASSLADVEPAISPITIRQL
;
A
#
# COMPACT_ATOMS: atom_id res chain seq x y z
N MET A 1 -22.30 8.71 3.34
CA MET A 1 -21.94 7.96 2.13
C MET A 1 -23.11 7.74 1.16
N GLN A 2 -24.35 7.53 1.63
CA GLN A 2 -25.53 7.30 0.76
C GLN A 2 -25.66 8.31 -0.39
N ARG A 3 -25.54 9.62 -0.11
CA ARG A 3 -25.58 10.68 -1.13
C ARG A 3 -24.64 10.45 -2.34
N TYR A 4 -23.44 9.88 -2.12
CA TYR A 4 -22.50 9.62 -3.22
C TYR A 4 -22.91 8.42 -4.08
N VAL A 5 -23.63 7.46 -3.49
CA VAL A 5 -24.25 6.34 -4.21
C VAL A 5 -25.46 6.84 -5.00
N ASP A 6 -26.31 7.66 -4.38
CA ASP A 6 -27.51 8.22 -5.02
C ASP A 6 -27.16 9.13 -6.22
N GLN A 7 -25.99 9.80 -6.16
CA GLN A 7 -25.44 10.61 -7.25
C GLN A 7 -24.62 9.80 -8.27
N GLU A 8 -24.59 8.47 -8.15
CA GLU A 8 -23.85 7.55 -9.02
C GLU A 8 -22.34 7.82 -9.13
N ILE A 9 -21.74 8.50 -8.14
CA ILE A 9 -20.30 8.78 -8.10
C ILE A 9 -19.52 7.50 -7.78
N ILE A 10 -20.07 6.65 -6.92
CA ILE A 10 -19.52 5.35 -6.52
C ILE A 10 -20.66 4.32 -6.38
N PRO A 11 -20.42 3.04 -6.71
CA PRO A 11 -21.46 2.01 -6.68
C PRO A 11 -21.88 1.61 -5.26
N GLY A 12 -20.95 1.70 -4.31
CA GLY A 12 -21.18 1.34 -2.92
C GLY A 12 -19.96 1.64 -2.05
N VAL A 13 -20.19 1.72 -0.74
CA VAL A 13 -19.14 1.96 0.26
C VAL A 13 -19.43 1.16 1.52
N SER A 14 -18.39 0.51 2.03
CA SER A 14 -18.36 -0.10 3.36
C SER A 14 -17.36 0.67 4.23
N TRP A 15 -17.71 0.91 5.49
CA TRP A 15 -16.80 1.53 6.46
C TRP A 15 -17.00 0.94 7.85
N ALA A 16 -15.95 1.06 8.66
CA ALA A 16 -15.98 0.83 10.09
C ALA A 16 -15.11 1.88 10.79
N VAL A 17 -15.56 2.38 11.93
CA VAL A 17 -14.82 3.27 12.82
C VAL A 17 -14.61 2.54 14.13
N LEU A 18 -13.36 2.50 14.58
CA LEU A 18 -12.96 1.79 15.80
C LEU A 18 -12.40 2.78 16.83
N ARG A 19 -12.67 2.52 18.11
CA ARG A 19 -11.96 3.11 19.24
C ARG A 19 -11.25 1.98 19.99
N GLY A 20 -9.94 1.90 19.83
CA GLY A 20 -9.18 0.73 20.30
C GLY A 20 -9.65 -0.51 19.54
N ARG A 21 -10.27 -1.46 20.25
CA ARG A 21 -10.85 -2.68 19.66
C ARG A 21 -12.36 -2.62 19.45
N ASP A 22 -13.02 -1.58 19.93
CA ASP A 22 -14.47 -1.47 19.89
C ASP A 22 -14.92 -0.81 18.57
N VAL A 23 -15.84 -1.46 17.86
CA VAL A 23 -16.49 -0.89 16.67
C VAL A 23 -17.56 0.09 17.15
N VAL A 24 -17.36 1.38 16.86
CA VAL A 24 -18.29 2.45 17.28
C VAL A 24 -19.24 2.88 16.16
N ASP A 25 -18.91 2.59 14.91
CA ASP A 25 -19.81 2.71 13.75
C ASP A 25 -19.37 1.74 12.66
N GLN A 26 -20.32 1.07 12.00
CA GLN A 26 -20.07 0.20 10.86
C GLN A 26 -21.30 0.16 9.98
N ARG A 27 -21.15 0.47 8.69
CA ARG A 27 -22.26 0.41 7.74
C ARG A 27 -21.77 0.10 6.33
N CYS A 28 -22.72 -0.32 5.51
CA CYS A 28 -22.57 -0.47 4.07
C CYS A 28 -23.73 0.26 3.37
N VAL A 29 -23.45 0.91 2.25
CA VAL A 29 -24.45 1.52 1.37
C VAL A 29 -24.15 1.17 -0.08
N GLY A 30 -25.19 1.05 -0.90
CA GLY A 30 -25.07 0.72 -2.32
C GLY A 30 -24.87 -0.76 -2.60
N PHE A 31 -24.16 -1.06 -3.69
CA PHE A 31 -24.09 -2.39 -4.29
C PHE A 31 -22.66 -2.93 -4.33
N ALA A 32 -22.52 -4.23 -4.13
CA ALA A 32 -21.29 -4.96 -4.46
C ALA A 32 -21.22 -5.27 -5.96
N ASP A 33 -22.38 -5.44 -6.58
CA ASP A 33 -22.56 -5.58 -8.02
C ASP A 33 -23.85 -4.82 -8.38
N ARG A 34 -23.71 -3.73 -9.13
CA ARG A 34 -24.82 -2.84 -9.45
C ARG A 34 -25.71 -3.44 -10.53
N GLU A 35 -25.10 -4.12 -11.50
CA GLU A 35 -25.75 -4.75 -12.64
C GLU A 35 -26.61 -5.94 -12.19
N ALA A 36 -26.10 -6.77 -11.28
CA ALA A 36 -26.81 -7.86 -10.64
C ALA A 36 -27.70 -7.41 -9.45
N LYS A 37 -27.71 -6.11 -9.12
CA LYS A 37 -28.40 -5.52 -7.96
C LYS A 37 -28.07 -6.20 -6.63
N THR A 38 -26.84 -6.67 -6.46
CA THR A 38 -26.37 -7.29 -5.23
C THR A 38 -26.02 -6.21 -4.21
N ALA A 39 -26.78 -6.13 -3.11
CA ALA A 39 -26.51 -5.20 -2.03
C ALA A 39 -25.13 -5.43 -1.40
N LEU A 40 -24.44 -4.34 -1.06
CA LEU A 40 -23.16 -4.41 -0.37
C LEU A 40 -23.36 -4.88 1.08
N ARG A 41 -22.53 -5.83 1.53
CA ARG A 41 -22.52 -6.37 2.89
C ARG A 41 -21.15 -6.17 3.54
N PRO A 42 -21.07 -6.14 4.88
CA PRO A 42 -19.81 -5.93 5.60
C PRO A 42 -18.73 -6.98 5.33
N ASP A 43 -19.11 -8.19 4.92
CA ASP A 43 -18.23 -9.35 4.69
C ASP A 43 -17.78 -9.50 3.23
N HIS A 44 -18.20 -8.61 2.33
CA HIS A 44 -17.74 -8.65 0.95
C HIS A 44 -16.24 -8.31 0.84
N ILE A 45 -15.57 -9.02 -0.07
CA ILE A 45 -14.13 -8.89 -0.31
C ILE A 45 -13.88 -7.69 -1.23
N PHE A 46 -12.92 -6.85 -0.83
CA PHE A 46 -12.41 -5.74 -1.63
C PHE A 46 -11.00 -6.05 -2.13
N ARG A 47 -10.66 -5.49 -3.29
CA ARG A 47 -9.27 -5.44 -3.75
C ARG A 47 -8.52 -4.43 -2.88
N ALA A 48 -7.56 -4.90 -2.10
CA ALA A 48 -6.83 -4.06 -1.15
C ALA A 48 -5.93 -3.00 -1.80
N PHE A 49 -5.45 -3.24 -3.04
CA PHE A 49 -4.51 -2.37 -3.76
C PHE A 49 -3.34 -1.94 -2.86
N SER A 50 -3.01 -0.65 -2.81
CA SER A 50 -1.89 -0.15 -2.01
C SER A 50 -2.06 -0.37 -0.50
N ASN A 51 -3.23 -0.75 0.02
CA ASN A 51 -3.35 -1.16 1.43
C ASN A 51 -2.51 -2.41 1.74
N THR A 52 -2.16 -3.22 0.72
CA THR A 52 -1.19 -4.32 0.87
C THR A 52 0.14 -3.84 1.48
N LYS A 53 0.56 -2.60 1.21
CA LYS A 53 1.79 -2.02 1.77
C LYS A 53 1.78 -2.02 3.29
N ILE A 54 0.64 -1.73 3.93
CA ILE A 54 0.53 -1.73 5.39
C ILE A 54 0.90 -3.11 5.95
N PHE A 55 0.34 -4.17 5.37
CA PHE A 55 0.62 -5.55 5.80
C PHE A 55 2.08 -5.95 5.55
N VAL A 56 2.62 -5.62 4.38
CA VAL A 56 4.02 -5.92 4.03
C VAL A 56 4.98 -5.16 4.94
N THR A 57 4.74 -3.87 5.19
CA THR A 57 5.54 -3.07 6.12
C THR A 57 5.49 -3.65 7.53
N SER A 58 4.32 -4.06 8.03
CA SER A 58 4.24 -4.74 9.33
C SER A 58 5.06 -6.04 9.37
N ALA A 59 5.00 -6.86 8.32
CA ALA A 59 5.81 -8.08 8.24
C ALA A 59 7.32 -7.79 8.22
N ILE A 60 7.76 -6.75 7.52
CA ILE A 60 9.15 -6.29 7.52
C ILE A 60 9.56 -5.82 8.92
N MET A 61 8.70 -5.09 9.63
CA MET A 61 9.00 -4.64 11.00
C MET A 61 9.12 -5.79 12.00
N LEU A 62 8.40 -6.90 11.82
CA LEU A 62 8.61 -8.12 12.61
C LEU A 62 10.01 -8.70 12.38
N LEU A 63 10.49 -8.74 11.13
CA LEU A 63 11.85 -9.18 10.82
C LEU A 63 12.92 -8.24 11.42
N VAL A 64 12.62 -6.95 11.51
CA VAL A 64 13.47 -5.96 12.18
C VAL A 64 13.52 -6.21 13.70
N GLU A 65 12.38 -6.46 14.33
CA GLU A 65 12.28 -6.80 15.76
C GLU A 65 13.03 -8.09 16.08
N GLU A 66 12.97 -9.09 15.20
CA GLU A 66 13.73 -10.34 15.29
C GLU A 66 15.24 -10.17 15.03
N GLY A 67 15.70 -8.97 14.65
CA GLY A 67 17.11 -8.70 14.33
C GLY A 67 17.60 -9.36 13.04
N ARG A 68 16.69 -9.80 12.17
CA ARG A 68 17.03 -10.51 10.92
C ARG A 68 17.43 -9.57 9.80
N ILE A 69 16.94 -8.33 9.84
CA ILE A 69 17.28 -7.24 8.93
C ILE A 69 17.29 -5.92 9.70
N GLY A 70 18.18 -4.99 9.38
CA GLY A 70 18.15 -3.64 9.96
C GLY A 70 17.57 -2.59 9.01
N LEU A 71 16.80 -1.62 9.54
CA LEU A 71 16.20 -0.54 8.74
C LEU A 71 17.22 0.30 7.97
N ASP A 72 18.38 0.51 8.58
CA ASP A 72 19.45 1.37 8.05
C ASP A 72 20.60 0.56 7.42
N GLU A 73 20.42 -0.75 7.27
CA GLU A 73 21.37 -1.58 6.55
C GLU A 73 21.20 -1.44 5.02
N PRO A 74 22.29 -1.53 4.25
CA PRO A 74 22.20 -1.59 2.78
C PRO A 74 21.32 -2.74 2.31
N ILE A 75 20.35 -2.44 1.46
CA ILE A 75 19.37 -3.41 0.93
C ILE A 75 20.05 -4.53 0.15
N GLU A 76 21.23 -4.28 -0.43
CA GLU A 76 21.98 -5.25 -1.22
C GLU A 76 22.39 -6.51 -0.44
N LYS A 77 22.40 -6.45 0.90
CA LYS A 77 22.58 -7.65 1.75
C LYS A 77 21.46 -8.67 1.57
N VAL A 78 20.24 -8.22 1.25
CA VAL A 78 19.04 -9.07 1.10
C VAL A 78 18.52 -9.11 -0.34
N LEU A 79 18.72 -8.04 -1.11
CA LEU A 79 18.34 -7.92 -2.51
C LEU A 79 19.53 -7.36 -3.31
N PRO A 80 20.52 -8.20 -3.67
CA PRO A 80 21.73 -7.76 -4.39
C PRO A 80 21.43 -7.03 -5.70
N GLN A 81 20.29 -7.32 -6.34
CA GLN A 81 19.80 -6.64 -7.54
C GLN A 81 19.39 -5.17 -7.31
N LEU A 82 19.40 -4.68 -6.08
CA LEU A 82 19.24 -3.27 -5.75
C LEU A 82 20.55 -2.61 -5.30
N GLY A 83 21.66 -3.34 -5.32
CA GLY A 83 23.00 -2.78 -5.12
C GLY A 83 23.48 -1.97 -6.32
N ASN A 84 24.42 -1.05 -6.08
CA ASN A 84 25.12 -0.23 -7.08
C ASN A 84 24.20 0.39 -8.15
N ARG A 85 23.02 0.88 -7.75
CA ARG A 85 22.06 1.51 -8.68
C ARG A 85 22.61 2.85 -9.18
N LYS A 86 22.10 3.23 -10.34
CA LYS A 86 22.34 4.55 -10.95
C LYS A 86 21.02 5.32 -10.96
N VAL A 87 21.11 6.64 -10.94
CA VAL A 87 20.00 7.59 -10.94
C VAL A 87 20.00 8.32 -12.27
N LEU A 88 18.83 8.50 -12.88
CA LEU A 88 18.69 9.34 -14.08
C LEU A 88 19.03 10.79 -13.73
N LYS A 89 19.87 11.42 -14.56
CA LYS A 89 20.16 12.85 -14.40
C LYS A 89 18.93 13.69 -14.69
N GLN A 90 18.86 14.86 -14.07
CA GLN A 90 17.82 15.83 -14.39
C GLN A 90 17.90 16.21 -15.88
N GLY A 91 16.79 16.07 -16.60
CA GLY A 91 16.73 16.35 -18.04
C GLY A 91 17.25 15.23 -18.94
N ALA A 92 17.51 14.04 -18.40
CA ALA A 92 17.95 12.88 -19.19
C ALA A 92 17.01 12.61 -20.38
N SER A 93 17.59 12.52 -21.58
CA SER A 93 16.89 12.17 -22.83
C SER A 93 17.05 10.69 -23.21
N SER A 94 17.84 9.94 -22.43
CA SER A 94 18.17 8.54 -22.65
C SER A 94 18.33 7.81 -21.32
N LEU A 95 17.99 6.52 -21.27
CA LEU A 95 18.21 5.65 -20.11
C LEU A 95 19.69 5.48 -19.74
N ALA A 96 20.60 5.82 -20.65
CA ALA A 96 22.03 5.79 -20.40
C ALA A 96 22.56 7.08 -19.71
N ASP A 97 21.77 8.16 -19.66
CA ASP A 97 22.19 9.40 -19.01
C ASP A 97 21.92 9.33 -17.50
N VAL A 98 22.82 8.63 -16.84
CA VAL A 98 22.71 8.31 -15.42
C VAL A 98 24.00 8.66 -14.68
N GLU A 99 23.88 8.84 -13.37
CA GLU A 99 24.98 8.99 -12.42
C GLU A 99 24.87 7.95 -11.30
N PRO A 100 25.97 7.55 -10.63
CA PRO A 100 25.90 6.63 -9.50
C PRO A 100 24.99 7.18 -8.38
N ALA A 101 24.21 6.31 -7.73
CA ALA A 101 23.52 6.71 -6.51
C ALA A 101 24.54 7.13 -5.44
N ILE A 102 24.24 8.22 -4.72
CA ILE A 102 25.16 8.82 -3.74
C ILE A 102 25.27 8.03 -2.42
N SER A 103 24.34 7.10 -2.18
CA SER A 103 24.37 6.17 -1.05
C SER A 103 23.66 4.85 -1.42
N PRO A 104 23.95 3.75 -0.73
CA PRO A 104 23.17 2.53 -0.85
C PRO A 104 21.70 2.78 -0.46
N ILE A 105 20.78 2.08 -1.12
CA ILE A 105 19.37 2.04 -0.72
C ILE A 105 19.27 1.27 0.60
N THR A 106 18.47 1.75 1.56
CA THR A 106 18.19 1.05 2.82
C THR A 106 16.74 0.56 2.86
N ILE A 107 16.42 -0.38 3.77
CA ILE A 107 15.04 -0.86 3.96
C ILE A 107 14.11 0.28 4.35
N ARG A 108 14.57 1.26 5.13
CA ARG A 108 13.81 2.45 5.52
C ARG A 108 13.33 3.30 4.32
N GLN A 109 14.02 3.21 3.18
CA GLN A 109 13.75 4.04 1.99
C GLN A 109 12.78 3.37 0.99
N LEU A 110 12.38 2.12 1.24
CA LEU A 110 11.41 1.37 0.42
C LEU A 110 9.97 1.65 0.85
#